data_AF-X1NIR7-F1
#
_entry.id   AF-X1NIR7-F1
#
_cell.length_a   1.000
_cell.length_b   1.000
_cell.length_c   1.000
_cell.angle_alpha   90.00
_cell.angle_beta   90.00
_cell.angle_gamma   90.00
#
_symmetry.space_group_name_H-M   'P 1'
#
loop_
_entity.id
_entity.type
_entity.pdbx_description
1 polymer ?
#
loop_
_entity_poly.entity_id
_entity_poly.type
_entity_poly.pdbx_seq_one_letter_code
_entity_poly.pdbx_strand_id
1 'polypeptide(L)'
;MDKPFQRKGAKSNTDVGRVFERKVKAFFANQGLSLEENVPIEIGINGKKPHRFDLGSRKKKILVECKSHTWTEGGNVPSAKITTWDQAMYMFVAAPAGYRKVFFALKDW
;
A
#
# COMPACT_ATOMS: atom_id res chain seq x y z
N MET A 1 -6.50 -9.77 -27.25
CA MET A 1 -7.29 -10.17 -26.07
C MET A 1 -7.46 -8.94 -25.21
N ASP A 2 -8.70 -8.43 -25.11
CA ASP A 2 -9.02 -7.35 -24.18
C ASP A 2 -8.94 -7.86 -22.74
N LYS A 3 -8.20 -7.14 -21.90
CA LYS A 3 -8.08 -7.41 -20.46
C LYS A 3 -8.92 -6.37 -19.71
N PRO A 4 -10.22 -6.61 -19.49
CA PRO A 4 -11.14 -5.60 -18.95
C PRO A 4 -10.76 -5.10 -17.55
N PHE A 5 -9.95 -5.88 -16.81
CA PHE A 5 -9.50 -5.55 -15.46
C PHE A 5 -8.10 -4.91 -15.42
N GLN A 6 -7.38 -4.85 -16.54
CA GLN A 6 -6.07 -4.22 -16.63
C GLN A 6 -6.23 -2.74 -16.94
N ARG A 7 -5.49 -1.89 -16.22
CA ARG A 7 -5.50 -0.45 -16.48
C ARG A 7 -5.09 -0.17 -17.94
N LYS A 8 -5.93 0.57 -18.68
CA LYS A 8 -5.67 0.94 -20.08
C LYS A 8 -4.31 1.64 -20.18
N GLY A 9 -3.49 1.25 -21.17
CA GLY A 9 -2.16 1.80 -21.38
C GLY A 9 -1.08 1.36 -20.37
N ALA A 10 -1.42 0.55 -19.35
CA ALA A 10 -0.43 0.01 -18.42
C ALA A 10 0.06 -1.37 -18.85
N LYS A 11 1.32 -1.70 -18.52
CA LYS A 11 1.90 -3.03 -18.73
C LYS A 11 1.22 -4.11 -17.87
N SER A 12 0.93 -3.81 -16.60
CA SER A 12 0.11 -4.62 -15.68
C SER A 12 -0.33 -3.78 -14.48
N ASN A 13 -1.37 -4.22 -13.75
CA ASN A 13 -1.78 -3.55 -12.51
C ASN A 13 -0.69 -3.62 -11.42
N THR A 14 0.08 -4.72 -11.39
CA THR A 14 1.24 -4.86 -10.47
C THR A 14 2.33 -3.85 -10.78
N ASP A 15 2.65 -3.62 -12.06
CA ASP A 15 3.62 -2.59 -12.44
C ASP A 15 3.12 -1.19 -12.08
N VAL A 16 1.83 -0.90 -12.22
CA VAL A 16 1.24 0.38 -11.78
C VAL A 16 1.41 0.57 -10.26
N GLY A 17 1.13 -0.48 -9.47
CA GLY A 17 1.34 -0.47 -8.02
C GLY A 17 2.80 -0.18 -7.65
N ARG A 18 3.75 -0.91 -8.23
CA ARG A 18 5.19 -0.71 -7.99
C ARG A 18 5.69 0.67 -8.39
N VAL A 19 5.22 1.20 -9.52
CA VAL A 19 5.55 2.58 -9.94
C VAL A 19 5.00 3.59 -8.92
N PHE A 20 3.79 3.35 -8.39
CA PHE A 20 3.22 4.20 -7.37
C PHE A 20 3.98 4.13 -6.04
N GLU A 21 4.34 2.93 -5.56
CA GLU A 21 5.18 2.73 -4.36
C GLU A 21 6.50 3.51 -4.45
N ARG A 22 7.19 3.44 -5.61
CA ARG A 22 8.42 4.20 -5.85
C ARG A 22 8.21 5.72 -5.78
N LYS A 23 7.09 6.22 -6.30
CA LYS A 23 6.72 7.65 -6.20
C LYS A 23 6.46 8.06 -4.75
N VAL A 24 5.75 7.21 -3.98
CA VAL A 24 5.49 7.46 -2.55
C VAL A 24 6.80 7.46 -1.75
N LYS A 25 7.72 6.53 -2.04
CA LYS A 25 9.06 6.51 -1.43
C LYS A 25 9.84 7.79 -1.73
N ALA A 26 9.85 8.25 -2.98
CA ALA A 26 10.49 9.51 -3.37
C ALA A 26 9.84 10.72 -2.67
N PHE A 27 8.51 10.74 -2.56
CA PHE A 27 7.78 11.80 -1.85
C PHE A 27 8.20 11.91 -0.38
N PHE A 28 8.34 10.80 0.33
CA PHE A 28 8.83 10.81 1.72
C PHE A 28 10.32 11.16 1.80
N ALA A 29 11.14 10.69 0.87
CA ALA A 29 12.56 11.04 0.82
C ALA A 29 12.77 12.55 0.67
N ASN A 30 11.98 13.21 -0.17
CA ASN A 30 11.99 14.68 -0.35
C ASN A 30 11.55 15.45 0.91
N GLN A 31 10.88 14.79 1.86
CA GLN A 31 10.52 15.33 3.17
C GLN A 31 11.52 14.93 4.28
N GLY A 32 12.68 14.38 3.93
CA GLY A 32 13.69 13.94 4.90
C GLY A 32 13.37 12.58 5.56
N LEU A 33 12.41 11.83 5.03
CA LEU A 33 12.04 10.50 5.50
C LEU A 33 12.44 9.42 4.49
N SER A 34 13.64 8.87 4.65
CA SER A 34 14.05 7.68 3.90
C SER A 34 13.30 6.44 4.37
N LEU A 35 12.66 5.73 3.43
CA LEU A 35 11.92 4.50 3.65
C LEU A 35 12.51 3.36 2.79
N GLU A 36 12.49 2.17 3.34
CA GLU A 36 12.86 0.92 2.68
C GLU A 36 11.63 0.31 2.00
N GLU A 37 11.83 -0.48 0.94
CA GLU A 37 10.77 -1.22 0.23
C GLU A 37 10.57 -2.61 0.83
N ASN A 38 9.36 -3.15 0.73
CA ASN A 38 9.02 -4.53 1.13
C ASN A 38 9.45 -4.87 2.56
N VAL A 39 9.21 -3.96 3.51
CA VAL A 39 9.68 -4.09 4.90
C VAL A 39 8.95 -5.23 5.60
N PRO A 40 9.62 -6.34 5.93
CA PRO A 40 8.97 -7.41 6.68
C PRO A 40 8.76 -6.97 8.13
N ILE A 41 7.64 -7.31 8.74
CA ILE A 41 7.34 -7.09 10.15
C ILE A 41 6.57 -8.31 10.65
N GLU A 42 6.94 -8.82 11.82
CA GLU A 42 6.17 -9.84 12.51
C GLU A 42 4.88 -9.21 13.06
N ILE A 43 3.73 -9.62 12.51
CA ILE A 43 2.41 -9.15 12.91
C ILE A 43 1.56 -10.29 13.46
N GLY A 44 0.61 -9.97 14.32
CA GLY A 44 -0.47 -10.89 14.71
C GLY A 44 -0.93 -10.74 16.16
N ILE A 45 -2.09 -11.33 16.45
CA ILE A 45 -2.81 -11.19 17.73
C ILE A 45 -2.52 -12.41 18.64
N ASN A 46 -2.80 -13.63 18.14
CA ASN A 46 -2.63 -14.89 18.87
C ASN A 46 -1.44 -15.73 18.35
N GLY A 47 -0.46 -15.08 17.73
CA GLY A 47 0.67 -15.69 17.03
C GLY A 47 1.27 -14.69 16.06
N LYS A 48 2.54 -14.86 15.68
CA LYS A 48 3.24 -13.94 14.78
C LYS A 48 3.54 -14.59 13.44
N LYS A 49 3.34 -13.82 12.37
CA LYS A 49 3.78 -14.17 11.02
C LYS A 49 4.39 -12.95 10.33
N PRO A 50 5.33 -13.14 9.39
CA PRO A 50 5.87 -12.03 8.62
C PRO A 50 4.79 -11.48 7.67
N HIS A 51 4.55 -10.17 7.74
CA HIS A 51 3.88 -9.38 6.71
C HIS A 51 4.86 -8.39 6.13
N ARG A 52 4.83 -8.17 4.81
CA ARG A 52 5.67 -7.19 4.14
C ARG A 52 4.84 -5.95 3.84
N PHE A 53 5.13 -4.88 4.56
CA PHE A 53 4.58 -3.55 4.24
C PHE A 53 5.29 -3.01 3.00
N ASP A 54 4.54 -2.32 2.13
CA ASP A 54 5.06 -1.79 0.86
C ASP A 54 6.29 -0.90 1.08
N LEU A 55 6.21 0.02 2.05
CA LEU A 55 7.34 0.82 2.51
C LEU A 55 7.41 0.90 4.03
N GLY A 56 8.58 1.20 4.59
CA GLY A 56 8.71 1.43 6.02
C GLY A 56 10.09 1.82 6.49
N SER A 57 10.20 2.08 7.80
CA SER A 57 11.47 2.25 8.50
C SER A 57 11.33 1.65 9.90
N ARG A 58 12.11 0.59 10.17
CA ARG A 58 12.16 -0.02 11.51
C ARG A 58 12.75 0.92 12.55
N LYS A 59 13.79 1.69 12.17
CA LYS A 59 14.46 2.66 13.04
C LYS A 59 13.53 3.80 13.45
N LYS A 60 12.83 4.41 12.48
CA LYS A 60 11.89 5.51 12.74
C LYS A 60 10.49 5.02 13.14
N LYS A 61 10.30 3.69 13.20
CA LYS A 61 9.02 3.02 13.46
C LYS A 61 7.87 3.55 12.59
N ILE A 62 8.02 3.45 11.26
CA ILE A 62 6.98 3.85 10.30
C ILE A 62 6.67 2.68 9.36
N LEU A 63 5.40 2.44 9.10
CA LEU A 63 4.89 1.43 8.15
C LEU A 63 3.94 2.11 7.16
N VAL A 64 4.05 1.77 5.89
CA VAL A 64 3.25 2.35 4.82
C VAL A 64 2.67 1.25 3.92
N GLU A 65 1.38 1.34 3.65
CA GLU A 65 0.67 0.56 2.63
C GLU A 65 0.20 1.51 1.54
N CYS A 66 0.52 1.18 0.29
CA CYS A 66 0.18 1.94 -0.89
C CYS A 66 -1.00 1.28 -1.61
N LYS A 67 -1.96 2.07 -2.07
CA LYS A 67 -3.06 1.59 -2.92
C LYS A 67 -3.30 2.55 -4.08
N SER A 68 -2.95 2.13 -5.29
CA SER A 68 -3.12 2.90 -6.53
C SER A 68 -4.41 2.55 -7.29
N HIS A 69 -5.48 2.22 -6.55
CA HIS A 69 -6.72 1.73 -7.13
C HIS A 69 -7.49 2.88 -7.80
N THR A 70 -7.95 2.63 -9.03
CA THR A 70 -8.79 3.57 -9.78
C THR A 70 -10.24 3.51 -9.31
N TRP A 71 -11.00 4.59 -9.50
CA TRP A 71 -12.45 4.52 -9.45
C TRP A 71 -12.97 3.78 -10.69
N THR A 72 -14.22 3.30 -10.66
CA THR A 72 -14.83 2.73 -11.88
C THR A 72 -15.10 3.84 -12.89
N GLU A 73 -15.22 3.52 -14.18
CA GLU A 73 -15.56 4.53 -15.23
C GLU A 73 -16.87 5.29 -14.92
N GLY A 74 -17.78 4.69 -14.14
CA GLY A 74 -19.00 5.34 -13.64
C GLY A 74 -18.87 6.07 -12.30
N GLY A 75 -17.66 6.28 -11.77
CA GLY A 75 -17.43 6.95 -10.49
C GLY A 75 -17.86 6.15 -9.25
N ASN A 76 -18.35 4.92 -9.42
CA ASN A 76 -18.77 4.07 -8.31
C ASN A 76 -17.57 3.60 -7.49
N VAL A 77 -17.80 3.50 -6.19
CA VAL A 77 -16.87 2.92 -5.22
C VAL A 77 -16.65 1.45 -5.57
N PRO A 78 -15.43 1.03 -5.90
CA PRO A 78 -15.18 -0.37 -6.16
C PRO A 78 -15.08 -1.16 -4.85
N SER A 79 -16.16 -1.86 -4.50
CA SER A 79 -16.28 -2.66 -3.26
C SER A 79 -15.13 -3.66 -3.08
N ALA A 80 -14.72 -4.36 -4.14
CA ALA A 80 -13.57 -5.27 -4.11
C ALA A 80 -12.24 -4.56 -3.76
N LYS A 81 -12.10 -3.27 -4.09
CA LYS A 81 -10.94 -2.47 -3.72
C LYS A 81 -11.03 -1.99 -2.27
N ILE A 82 -12.22 -1.77 -1.70
CA ILE A 82 -12.39 -1.52 -0.26
C ILE A 82 -11.94 -2.72 0.57
N THR A 83 -12.25 -3.95 0.17
CA THR A 83 -11.80 -5.15 0.91
C THR A 83 -10.29 -5.19 1.09
N THR A 84 -9.53 -4.77 0.08
CA THR A 84 -8.05 -4.70 0.20
C THR A 84 -7.57 -3.58 1.13
N TRP A 85 -8.37 -2.52 1.30
CA TRP A 85 -8.07 -1.43 2.23
C TRP A 85 -8.35 -1.87 3.66
N ASP A 86 -9.45 -2.57 3.88
CA ASP A 86 -9.79 -3.19 5.17
C ASP A 86 -8.71 -4.19 5.61
N GLN A 87 -8.23 -5.03 4.70
CA GLN A 87 -7.09 -5.92 4.97
C GLN A 87 -5.84 -5.14 5.39
N ALA A 88 -5.51 -4.04 4.72
CA ALA A 88 -4.37 -3.20 5.13
C ALA A 88 -4.57 -2.61 6.54
N MET A 89 -5.79 -2.19 6.88
CA MET A 89 -6.12 -1.71 8.23
C MET A 89 -5.95 -2.82 9.27
N TYR A 90 -6.38 -4.04 8.95
CA TYR A 90 -6.19 -5.20 9.81
C TYR A 90 -4.70 -5.50 10.04
N MET A 91 -3.86 -5.49 9.00
CA MET A 91 -2.42 -5.69 9.15
C MET A 91 -1.78 -4.59 10.00
N PHE A 92 -2.26 -3.34 9.87
CA PHE A 92 -1.87 -2.24 10.75
C PHE A 92 -2.26 -2.49 12.21
N VAL A 93 -3.48 -2.95 12.49
CA VAL A 93 -3.90 -3.30 13.86
C VAL A 93 -3.02 -4.42 14.43
N ALA A 94 -2.71 -5.43 13.63
CA ALA A 94 -1.87 -6.57 14.02
C ALA A 94 -0.38 -6.24 14.15
N ALA A 95 0.08 -5.08 13.68
CA ALA A 95 1.47 -4.67 13.78
C ALA A 95 1.86 -4.27 15.22
N PRO A 96 3.14 -4.43 15.61
CA PRO A 96 3.61 -4.04 16.94
C PRO A 96 3.27 -2.59 17.29
N ALA A 97 3.07 -2.32 18.58
CA ALA A 97 2.79 -0.98 19.08
C ALA A 97 3.96 0.00 18.82
N GLY A 98 3.63 1.29 18.74
CA GLY A 98 4.61 2.36 18.57
C GLY A 98 5.07 2.61 17.14
N TYR A 99 4.53 1.89 16.14
CA TYR A 99 4.69 2.26 14.74
C TYR A 99 3.67 3.33 14.35
N ARG A 100 4.13 4.39 13.66
CA ARG A 100 3.26 5.25 12.85
C ARG A 100 2.84 4.48 11.61
N LYS A 101 1.54 4.38 11.38
CA LYS A 101 0.93 3.59 10.31
C LYS A 101 0.33 4.55 9.29
N VAL A 102 0.74 4.46 8.03
CA VAL A 102 0.34 5.39 6.98
C VAL A 102 -0.29 4.62 5.84
N PHE A 103 -1.55 4.92 5.55
CA PHE A 103 -2.23 4.42 4.37
C PHE A 103 -2.14 5.48 3.26
N PHE A 104 -1.46 5.14 2.17
CA PHE A 104 -1.20 6.07 1.07
C PHE A 104 -2.01 5.66 -0.16
N ALA A 105 -3.15 6.33 -0.37
CA ALA A 105 -4.03 6.06 -1.50
C ALA A 105 -3.77 7.06 -2.64
N LEU A 106 -3.71 6.57 -3.88
CA LEU A 106 -3.72 7.44 -5.05
C LEU A 106 -5.11 8.04 -5.20
N LYS A 107 -5.17 9.37 -5.32
CA LYS A 107 -6.37 10.06 -5.76
C LYS A 107 -6.44 9.96 -7.29
N ASP A 108 -7.43 9.23 -7.79
CA ASP A 108 -7.72 9.03 -9.21
C ASP A 108 -9.11 9.65 -9.45
N TRP A 109 -9.25 10.49 -10.47
CA TRP A 109 -10.51 11.16 -10.84
C TRP A 109 -10.89 10.78 -12.26
#